data_AF-A0A535DZQ7-F1
#
_entry.id   AF-A0A535DZQ7-F1
#
_cell.length_a   1.000
_cell.length_b   1.000
_cell.length_c   1.000
_cell.angle_alpha   90.00
_cell.angle_beta   90.00
_cell.angle_gamma   90.00
#
_symmetry.space_group_name_H-M   'P 1'
#
loop_
_entity.id
_entity.type
_entity.pdbx_description
1 polymer ?
#
loop_
_entity_poly.entity_id
_entity_poly.type
_entity_poly.pdbx_seq_one_letter_code
_entity_poly.pdbx_strand_id
1 'polypeptide(L)'
;MNADPESFRPPVRVIASRRRRRTVSARVRSGVLELLVPSWMSASERERWAETMRVRLEKRMRRSIPSDERLERRAHELNRRHFGGRLSWTSIGFADMASRWG
;
A
#
# COMPACT_ATOMS: atom_id res chain seq x y z
N MET A 1 12.14 -16.27 3.59
CA MET A 1 11.72 -16.03 2.20
C MET A 1 11.84 -14.54 1.93
N ASN A 2 12.99 -14.13 1.39
CA ASN A 2 13.23 -12.74 1.02
C ASN A 2 12.39 -12.43 -0.22
N ALA A 3 11.45 -11.49 -0.11
CA ALA A 3 10.81 -10.94 -1.29
C ALA A 3 11.86 -10.09 -2.01
N ASP A 4 12.34 -10.57 -3.16
CA ASP A 4 13.24 -9.80 -4.01
C ASP A 4 12.60 -8.44 -4.33
N PRO A 5 13.20 -7.31 -3.90
CA PRO A 5 12.63 -6.00 -4.14
C PRO A 5 12.64 -5.61 -5.63
N GLU A 6 13.36 -6.34 -6.48
CA GLU A 6 13.49 -6.05 -7.92
C GLU A 6 12.28 -6.46 -8.77
N SER A 7 11.39 -7.34 -8.29
CA SER A 7 10.37 -7.93 -9.17
C SER A 7 8.93 -7.47 -8.93
N PHE A 8 8.65 -6.60 -7.95
CA PHE A 8 7.30 -6.09 -7.75
C PHE A 8 6.96 -4.96 -8.76
N ARG A 9 6.90 -5.36 -10.03
CA ARG A 9 6.25 -4.61 -11.11
C ARG A 9 4.86 -5.21 -11.34
N PRO A 10 3.88 -4.96 -10.46
CA PRO A 10 2.55 -5.53 -10.62
C PRO A 10 1.97 -5.12 -11.98
N PRO A 11 1.19 -5.97 -12.66
CA PRO A 11 0.46 -5.56 -13.85
C PRO A 11 -0.41 -4.34 -13.53
N VAL A 12 -0.49 -3.40 -14.46
CA VAL A 12 -1.30 -2.19 -14.30
C VAL A 12 -2.61 -2.37 -15.05
N ARG A 13 -3.72 -2.11 -14.35
CA ARG A 13 -5.05 -2.04 -14.96
C ARG A 13 -5.58 -0.62 -14.83
N VAL A 14 -5.76 0.04 -15.96
CA VAL A 14 -6.38 1.35 -16.03
C VAL A 14 -7.90 1.21 -15.92
N ILE A 15 -8.50 1.97 -15.02
CA ILE A 15 -9.94 2.09 -14.86
C ILE A 15 -10.33 3.55 -15.13
N ALA A 16 -10.90 3.79 -16.30
CA ALA A 16 -11.41 5.11 -16.67
C ALA A 16 -12.72 5.40 -15.91
N SER A 17 -12.83 6.59 -15.31
CA SER A 17 -14.01 7.02 -14.57
C SER A 17 -14.53 8.37 -15.07
N ARG A 18 -15.82 8.42 -15.40
CA ARG A 18 -16.53 9.67 -15.76
C ARG A 18 -16.78 10.58 -14.57
N ARG A 19 -16.77 10.04 -13.33
CA ARG A 19 -16.97 10.82 -12.09
C ARG A 19 -15.71 11.60 -11.69
N ARG A 20 -14.52 11.15 -12.12
CA ARG A 20 -13.24 11.79 -11.80
C ARG A 20 -12.94 12.90 -12.79
N ARG A 21 -12.84 14.14 -12.31
CA ARG A 21 -12.59 15.30 -13.18
C ARG A 21 -11.11 15.67 -13.31
N ARG A 22 -10.32 15.53 -12.24
CA ARG A 22 -8.91 15.99 -12.19
C ARG A 22 -7.96 15.08 -11.42
N THR A 23 -8.46 13.99 -10.83
CA THR A 23 -7.69 13.18 -9.88
C THR A 23 -7.34 11.82 -10.45
N VAL A 24 -6.08 11.42 -10.23
CA VAL A 24 -5.59 10.06 -10.46
C VAL A 24 -5.31 9.43 -9.11
N SER A 25 -5.82 8.23 -8.88
CA SER A 25 -5.52 7.45 -7.67
C SER A 25 -5.17 6.02 -8.05
N ALA A 26 -4.29 5.39 -7.29
CA ALA A 26 -3.92 4.00 -7.50
C ALA A 26 -4.19 3.17 -6.25
N ARG A 27 -4.52 1.89 -6.45
CA ARG A 27 -4.64 0.90 -5.37
C ARG A 27 -4.19 -0.46 -5.86
N VAL A 28 -3.64 -1.26 -4.96
CA VAL A 28 -3.31 -2.67 -5.27
C VAL A 28 -4.52 -3.52 -4.91
N ARG A 29 -5.02 -4.32 -5.86
CA ARG A 29 -6.04 -5.34 -5.62
C ARG A 29 -5.64 -6.64 -6.29
N SER A 30 -5.61 -7.72 -5.53
CA SER A 30 -5.22 -9.06 -6.02
C SER A 30 -3.88 -9.06 -6.78
N GLY A 31 -2.89 -8.32 -6.28
CA GLY A 31 -1.58 -8.19 -6.92
C GLY A 31 -1.52 -7.29 -8.16
N VAL A 32 -2.64 -6.65 -8.55
CA VAL A 32 -2.73 -5.74 -9.70
C VAL A 32 -2.77 -4.29 -9.23
N LEU A 33 -1.99 -3.41 -9.84
CA LEU A 33 -2.07 -1.98 -9.61
C LEU A 33 -3.23 -1.40 -10.44
N GLU A 34 -4.38 -1.21 -9.79
CA GLU A 34 -5.53 -0.53 -10.39
C GLU A 34 -5.30 0.98 -10.38
N LEU A 35 -5.21 1.58 -11.57
CA LEU A 35 -5.06 3.02 -11.75
C LEU A 35 -6.41 3.63 -12.14
N LEU A 36 -7.02 4.41 -11.25
CA LEU A 36 -8.28 5.09 -11.49
C LEU A 36 -8.01 6.50 -12.03
N VAL A 37 -8.45 6.76 -13.25
CA VAL A 37 -8.14 7.99 -14.01
C VAL A 37 -9.42 8.65 -14.55
N PRO A 38 -9.38 9.97 -14.86
CA PRO A 38 -10.45 10.63 -15.62
C PRO A 38 -10.67 9.97 -16.99
N SER A 39 -11.91 9.87 -17.44
CA SER A 39 -12.24 9.23 -18.73
C SER A 39 -11.69 9.97 -19.96
N TRP A 40 -11.48 11.28 -19.84
CA TRP A 40 -10.92 12.12 -20.92
C TRP A 40 -9.40 12.02 -21.06
N MET A 41 -8.72 11.39 -20.09
CA MET A 41 -7.26 11.31 -20.07
C MET A 41 -6.73 10.47 -21.23
N SER A 42 -5.71 10.96 -21.93
CA SER A 42 -5.08 10.26 -23.06
C SER A 42 -4.31 9.01 -22.62
N ALA A 43 -4.00 8.12 -23.57
CA ALA A 43 -3.20 6.92 -23.29
C ALA A 43 -1.79 7.25 -22.78
N SER A 44 -1.13 8.25 -23.36
CA SER A 44 0.21 8.69 -22.96
C SER A 44 0.22 9.30 -21.56
N GLU A 45 -0.81 10.06 -21.18
CA GLU A 45 -0.98 10.54 -19.81
C GLU A 45 -1.20 9.40 -18.82
N ARG A 46 -2.01 8.40 -19.19
CA ARG A 46 -2.26 7.23 -18.35
C ARG A 46 -0.98 6.44 -18.09
N GLU A 47 -0.14 6.26 -19.10
CA GLU A 47 1.15 5.55 -18.96
C GLU A 47 2.11 6.29 -18.03
N ARG A 48 2.23 7.61 -18.19
CA ARG A 48 3.03 8.44 -17.27
C ARG A 48 2.57 8.32 -15.82
N TRP A 49 1.26 8.28 -15.60
CA TRP A 49 0.69 8.08 -14.26
C TRP A 49 0.89 6.65 -13.74
N ALA A 50 0.82 5.65 -14.60
CA ALA A 50 1.11 4.27 -14.23
C ALA A 50 2.54 4.14 -13.69
N GLU A 51 3.53 4.68 -14.41
CA GLU A 51 4.93 4.65 -13.99
C GLU A 51 5.16 5.43 -12.69
N THR A 52 4.59 6.64 -12.61
CA THR A 52 4.66 7.46 -11.38
C THR A 52 4.12 6.70 -10.16
N MET A 53 3.01 5.96 -10.33
CA MET A 53 2.39 5.21 -9.23
C MET A 53 3.15 3.92 -8.91
N ARG A 54 3.81 3.27 -9.87
CA ARG A 54 4.73 2.15 -9.63
C ARG A 54 5.88 2.58 -8.71
N VAL A 55 6.58 3.67 -9.07
CA VAL A 55 7.70 4.20 -8.28
C VAL A 55 7.25 4.58 -6.86
N ARG A 56 6.05 5.17 -6.71
CA ARG A 56 5.49 5.50 -5.39
C ARG A 56 5.20 4.25 -4.56
N LEU A 57 4.67 3.20 -5.18
CA LEU A 57 4.37 1.93 -4.53
C LEU A 57 5.66 1.25 -4.06
N GLU A 58 6.67 1.18 -4.92
CA GLU A 58 7.99 0.63 -4.58
C GLU A 58 8.63 1.37 -3.40
N LYS A 59 8.65 2.71 -3.45
CA LYS A 59 9.16 3.54 -2.33
C LYS A 59 8.38 3.29 -1.04
N ARG A 60 7.06 3.10 -1.11
CA ARG A 60 6.23 2.77 0.06
C ARG A 60 6.59 1.40 0.61
N MET A 61 6.74 0.39 -0.24
CA MET A 61 7.11 -0.97 0.19
C MET A 61 8.49 -0.99 0.83
N ARG A 62 9.48 -0.31 0.22
CA ARG A 62 10.83 -0.20 0.77
C ARG A 62 10.86 0.47 2.14
N ARG A 63 10.01 1.48 2.36
CA ARG A 63 9.84 2.13 3.66
C ARG A 63 9.10 1.26 4.68
N SER A 64 8.24 0.34 4.22
CA SER A 64 7.52 -0.56 5.11
C SER A 64 8.44 -1.57 5.76
N ILE A 65 9.48 -2.07 5.07
CA ILE A 65 10.34 -3.14 5.59
C ILE A 65 10.99 -2.80 6.96
N PRO A 66 11.68 -1.65 7.16
CA PRO A 66 12.15 -1.26 8.48
C PRO A 66 11.02 -0.94 9.48
N SER A 67 9.83 -0.62 8.98
CA SER A 67 8.65 -0.38 9.81
C SER A 67 8.00 -1.68 10.29
N ASP A 68 8.06 -2.77 9.52
CA ASP A 68 7.51 -4.08 9.88
C ASP A 68 8.30 -4.67 11.04
N GLU A 69 9.63 -4.62 11.01
CA GLU A 69 10.48 -5.00 12.16
C GLU A 69 10.19 -4.11 13.38
N ARG A 70 9.98 -2.81 13.17
CA ARG A 70 9.62 -1.88 14.24
C ARG A 70 8.23 -2.20 14.82
N LEU A 71 7.27 -2.59 13.98
CA LEU A 71 5.92 -2.99 14.36
C LEU A 71 5.96 -4.30 15.15
N GLU A 72 6.73 -5.29 14.71
CA GLU A 72 6.96 -6.56 15.41
C GLU A 72 7.54 -6.31 16.81
N ARG A 73 8.61 -5.52 16.90
CA ARG A 73 9.21 -5.15 18.19
C ARG A 73 8.20 -4.48 19.12
N ARG A 74 7.39 -3.56 18.57
CA ARG A 74 6.38 -2.83 19.34
C ARG A 74 5.25 -3.76 19.79
N ALA A 75 4.79 -4.66 18.93
CA ALA A 75 3.76 -5.63 19.26
C ALA A 75 4.23 -6.59 20.37
N HIS A 76 5.47 -7.08 20.30
CA HIS A 76 6.05 -7.88 21.38
C HIS A 76 6.16 -7.12 22.69
N GLU A 77 6.56 -5.84 22.66
CA GLU A 77 6.61 -5.00 23.85
C GLU A 77 5.23 -4.87 24.52
N LEU A 78 4.18 -4.61 23.73
CA LEU A 78 2.80 -4.51 24.21
C LEU A 78 2.25 -5.85 24.70
N ASN A 79 2.54 -6.94 23.98
CA ASN A 79 2.18 -8.30 24.37
C ASN A 79 2.78 -8.66 25.73
N ARG A 80 4.06 -8.35 25.96
CA ARG A 80 4.70 -8.55 27.27
C ARG A 80 4.04 -7.70 28.36
N ARG A 81 3.81 -6.41 28.09
CA ARG A 81 3.28 -5.47 29.10
C ARG A 81 1.85 -5.77 29.54
N HIS A 82 0.98 -6.12 28.59
CA HIS A 82 -0.46 -6.19 28.87
C HIS A 82 -1.02 -7.61 28.82
N PHE A 83 -0.34 -8.55 28.17
CA PHE A 83 -0.86 -9.90 27.93
C PHE A 83 0.07 -11.01 28.45
N GLY A 84 1.18 -10.64 29.10
CA GLY A 84 2.17 -11.57 29.63
C GLY A 84 2.90 -12.36 28.54
N GLY A 85 2.96 -11.84 27.31
CA GLY A 85 3.67 -12.49 26.20
C GLY A 85 2.94 -13.66 25.56
N ARG A 86 1.65 -13.88 25.87
CA ARG A 86 0.90 -15.06 25.40
C ARG A 86 0.27 -14.91 24.00
N LEU A 87 0.24 -13.71 23.45
CA LEU A 87 -0.35 -13.50 22.11
C LEU A 87 0.62 -13.93 21.00
N SER A 88 0.05 -14.46 19.93
CA SER A 88 0.68 -14.64 18.62
C SER A 88 -0.21 -13.98 17.56
N TRP A 89 0.37 -13.60 16.42
CA TRP A 89 -0.33 -12.90 15.34
C TRP A 89 0.14 -13.40 13.98
N THR A 90 -0.76 -13.32 13.01
CA THR A 90 -0.48 -13.62 11.61
C THR A 90 -0.13 -12.37 10.80
N SER A 91 -0.47 -11.18 11.30
CA SER A 91 -0.17 -9.91 10.64
C SER A 91 -0.20 -8.74 11.62
N ILE A 92 0.72 -7.80 11.47
CA ILE A 92 0.69 -6.48 12.13
C ILE A 92 0.77 -5.40 11.05
N GLY A 93 0.07 -4.30 11.24
CA GLY A 93 0.12 -3.16 10.33
C GLY A 93 -0.41 -1.89 10.98
N PHE A 94 -0.18 -0.77 10.30
CA PHE A 94 -0.90 0.47 10.60
C PHE A 94 -2.32 0.40 10.02
N ALA A 95 -3.31 0.77 10.82
CA ALA A 95 -4.69 0.93 10.37
C ALA A 95 -5.02 2.42 10.18
N ASP A 96 -5.81 2.74 9.15
CA ASP A 96 -6.41 4.08 9.02
C ASP A 96 -7.52 4.24 10.07
N MET A 97 -7.50 5.38 10.78
CA MET A 97 -8.46 5.69 11.83
C MET A 97 -9.62 6.53 11.26
N ALA A 98 -10.83 5.96 11.23
CA ALA A 98 -12.02 6.64 10.67
C ALA A 98 -12.59 7.74 11.59
N SER A 99 -12.44 7.59 12.91
CA SER A 99 -12.83 8.56 13.93
C SER A 99 -11.82 8.52 15.09
N ARG A 100 -11.51 9.67 15.69
CA ARG A 100 -10.60 9.71 16.85
C ARG A 100 -11.33 9.15 18.07
N TRP A 101 -10.62 8.35 18.86
CA TRP A 101 -11.13 7.87 20.14
C TRP A 101 -10.99 9.00 21.17
N GLY A 102 -12.11 9.46 21.70
CA GLY A 102 -12.25 10.54 22.68
C GLY A 102 -13.62 10.47 23.32
#